data_AF-A0A6P0N5D0-F1
#
_entry.id   AF-A0A6P0N5D0-F1
#
_cell.length_a   1.000
_cell.length_b   1.000
_cell.length_c   1.000
_cell.angle_alpha   90.00
_cell.angle_beta   90.00
_cell.angle_gamma   90.00
#
_symmetry.space_group_name_H-M   'P 1'
#
loop_
_entity.id
_entity.type
_entity.pdbx_description
1 polymer ?
#
loop_
_entity_poly.entity_id
_entity_poly.type
_entity_poly.pdbx_seq_one_letter_code
_entity_poly.pdbx_strand_id
1 'polypeptide(L)'
;LLYREEASIEGVNYDIAFAQACIETNFLRFSDRLRPEQNNFGGLGAVTSEEEATFSSARIGVRAHIQHLKAYASQEPLVQPLVDPRFRFVSRGIAPLVEQLSGRWSADLDYGKRIIAVVRRLYESSNLL
;
A
#
# COMPACT_ATOMS: atom_id res chain seq x y z
N LEU A 1 10.38 8.89 5.40
CA LEU A 1 9.66 10.19 5.39
C LEU A 1 8.43 10.17 4.48
N LEU A 2 8.56 9.75 3.22
CA LEU A 2 7.43 9.74 2.26
C LEU A 2 6.13 9.10 2.78
N TYR A 3 6.20 7.90 3.36
CA TYR A 3 5.02 7.24 3.93
C TYR A 3 4.36 8.05 5.05
N ARG A 4 5.16 8.64 5.95
CA ARG A 4 4.62 9.49 7.02
C ARG A 4 3.93 10.72 6.44
N GLU A 5 4.57 11.41 5.50
CA GLU A 5 4.01 12.63 4.89
C GLU A 5 2.71 12.34 4.12
N GLU A 6 2.75 11.43 3.15
CA GLU A 6 1.61 11.16 2.26
C GLU A 6 0.44 10.52 3.04
N ALA A 7 0.71 9.60 3.97
CA ALA A 7 -0.33 8.95 4.74
C ALA A 7 -0.94 9.88 5.79
N SER A 8 -0.15 10.75 6.44
CA SER A 8 -0.70 11.74 7.37
C SER A 8 -1.65 12.72 6.69
N ILE A 9 -1.36 13.13 5.44
CA ILE A 9 -2.26 13.99 4.66
C ILE A 9 -3.59 13.30 4.37
N GLU A 10 -3.55 12.00 4.03
CA GLU A 10 -4.75 11.25 3.66
C GLU A 10 -5.48 10.61 4.86
N GLY A 11 -4.91 10.63 6.06
CA GLY A 11 -5.47 9.98 7.25
C GLY A 11 -5.29 8.45 7.27
N VAL A 12 -4.24 7.94 6.62
CA VAL A 12 -3.90 6.50 6.60
C VAL A 12 -2.78 6.21 7.60
N ASN A 13 -2.83 5.07 8.27
CA ASN A 13 -1.76 4.65 9.17
C ASN A 13 -0.46 4.36 8.39
N TYR A 14 0.57 5.18 8.59
CA TYR A 14 1.82 5.06 7.86
C TYR A 14 2.64 3.81 8.19
N ASP A 15 2.52 3.26 9.42
CA ASP A 15 3.26 2.06 9.83
C ASP A 15 2.72 0.82 9.12
N ILE A 16 1.38 0.71 9.02
CA ILE A 16 0.72 -0.34 8.26
C ILE A 16 1.07 -0.22 6.76
N ALA A 17 0.95 0.98 6.19
CA ALA A 17 1.25 1.20 4.78
C ALA A 17 2.71 0.90 4.43
N PHE A 18 3.65 1.27 5.32
CA PHE A 18 5.07 0.96 5.15
C PHE A 18 5.35 -0.54 5.33
N ALA A 19 4.74 -1.20 6.32
CA ALA A 19 4.87 -2.64 6.50
C ALA A 19 4.35 -3.43 5.28
N GLN A 20 3.23 -2.99 4.72
CA GLN A 20 2.70 -3.53 3.47
C GLN A 20 3.69 -3.31 2.31
N ALA A 21 4.30 -2.13 2.20
CA ALA A 21 5.32 -1.85 1.18
C ALA A 21 6.54 -2.76 1.28
N CYS A 22 6.99 -3.06 2.50
CA CYS A 22 8.07 -4.02 2.74
C CYS A 22 7.69 -5.43 2.26
N ILE A 23 6.42 -5.82 2.41
CA ILE A 23 5.93 -7.10 1.89
C ILE A 23 5.94 -7.11 0.37
N GLU A 24 5.31 -6.11 -0.27
CA GLU A 24 5.15 -6.04 -1.73
C GLU A 24 6.50 -5.98 -2.46
N THR A 25 7.47 -5.29 -1.89
CA THR A 25 8.79 -5.09 -2.49
C THR A 25 9.85 -6.09 -2.02
N ASN A 26 9.47 -7.08 -1.20
CA ASN A 26 10.44 -7.97 -0.52
C ASN A 26 11.56 -7.18 0.17
N PHE A 27 11.20 -6.19 0.99
CA PHE A 27 12.11 -5.26 1.65
C PHE A 27 13.03 -4.54 0.67
N LEU A 28 12.46 -3.96 -0.40
CA LEU A 28 13.18 -3.26 -1.47
C LEU A 28 14.20 -4.11 -2.24
N ARG A 29 14.10 -5.45 -2.17
CA ARG A 29 14.86 -6.35 -3.04
C ARG A 29 14.18 -6.56 -4.39
N PHE A 30 12.88 -6.29 -4.46
CA PHE A 30 12.06 -6.40 -5.65
C PHE A 30 12.02 -7.84 -6.20
N SER A 31 11.29 -8.04 -7.29
CA SER A 31 11.21 -9.34 -8.00
C SER A 31 11.15 -9.07 -9.50
N ASP A 32 11.20 -10.12 -10.33
CA ASP A 32 11.12 -9.96 -11.79
C ASP A 32 9.82 -9.26 -12.24
N ARG A 33 8.74 -9.43 -11.47
CA ARG A 33 7.42 -8.85 -11.76
C ARG A 33 7.31 -7.38 -11.37
N LEU A 34 7.94 -6.98 -10.26
CA LEU A 34 7.86 -5.64 -9.70
C LEU A 34 9.27 -5.07 -9.54
N ARG A 35 9.65 -4.12 -10.38
CA ARG A 35 11.00 -3.57 -10.48
C ARG A 35 11.14 -2.21 -9.76
N PRO A 36 12.34 -1.86 -9.26
CA PRO A 36 12.58 -0.60 -8.56
C PRO A 36 12.19 0.65 -9.36
N GLU A 37 12.43 0.64 -10.68
CA GLU A 37 12.20 1.80 -11.56
C GLU A 37 10.72 2.14 -11.70
N GLN A 38 9.83 1.20 -11.36
CA GLN A 38 8.39 1.42 -11.42
C GLN A 38 7.87 2.29 -10.27
N ASN A 39 8.67 2.49 -9.21
CA ASN A 39 8.26 3.21 -8.00
C ASN A 39 6.95 2.69 -7.37
N ASN A 40 6.56 1.44 -7.66
CA ASN A 40 5.28 0.88 -7.24
C ASN A 40 5.42 0.08 -5.95
N PHE A 41 5.40 0.78 -4.82
CA PHE A 41 5.57 0.15 -3.50
C PHE A 41 4.31 -0.55 -2.99
N GLY A 42 3.19 -0.47 -3.70
CA GLY A 42 1.92 -1.10 -3.31
C GLY A 42 1.61 -2.38 -4.09
N GLY A 43 2.45 -2.78 -5.06
CA GLY A 43 2.12 -3.89 -5.97
C GLY A 43 0.82 -3.64 -6.74
N LEU A 44 0.56 -2.38 -7.12
CA LEU A 44 -0.69 -2.00 -7.78
C LEU A 44 -0.64 -2.39 -9.26
N GLY A 45 -1.64 -3.13 -9.73
CA GLY A 45 -1.76 -3.43 -11.16
C GLY A 45 -2.07 -2.21 -12.02
N ALA A 46 -1.76 -2.28 -13.31
CA ALA A 46 -2.26 -1.35 -14.31
C ALA A 46 -3.78 -1.53 -14.53
N VAL A 47 -4.40 -0.61 -15.28
CA VAL A 47 -5.84 -0.69 -15.63
C VAL A 47 -6.07 -1.57 -16.85
N THR A 48 -5.16 -1.52 -17.83
CA THR A 48 -5.38 -2.08 -19.18
C THR A 48 -4.42 -3.20 -19.55
N SER A 49 -3.56 -3.64 -18.63
CA SER A 49 -2.63 -4.75 -18.84
C SER A 49 -2.54 -5.61 -17.59
N GLU A 50 -1.97 -6.80 -17.75
CA GLU A 50 -1.60 -7.69 -16.64
C GLU A 50 -0.33 -7.23 -15.91
N GLU A 51 0.25 -6.11 -16.34
CA GLU A 51 1.48 -5.55 -15.78
C GLU A 51 1.23 -4.71 -14.53
N GLU A 52 2.29 -4.49 -13.76
CA GLU A 52 2.30 -3.59 -12.62
C GLU A 52 2.30 -2.11 -13.07
N ALA A 53 1.57 -1.27 -12.36
CA ALA A 53 1.57 0.17 -12.59
C ALA A 53 2.97 0.75 -12.39
N THR A 54 3.26 1.84 -13.11
CA THR A 54 4.54 2.56 -13.04
C THR A 54 4.28 4.03 -12.72
N PHE A 55 5.06 4.58 -11.79
CA PHE A 55 4.94 5.95 -11.32
C PHE A 55 6.22 6.74 -11.58
N SER A 56 6.04 8.03 -11.90
CA SER A 56 7.13 8.92 -12.31
C SER A 56 8.13 9.25 -11.21
N SER A 57 7.77 9.04 -9.94
CA SER A 57 8.69 9.17 -8.81
C SER A 57 8.23 8.34 -7.63
N ALA A 58 9.15 8.08 -6.70
CA ALA A 58 8.86 7.37 -5.46
C ALA A 58 7.71 8.03 -4.67
N ARG A 59 7.66 9.37 -4.63
CA ARG A 59 6.58 10.10 -3.96
C ARG A 59 5.22 9.82 -4.58
N ILE A 60 5.11 9.80 -5.91
CA ILE A 60 3.86 9.51 -6.61
C ILE A 60 3.43 8.06 -6.38
N GLY A 61 4.38 7.13 -6.38
CA GLY A 61 4.08 5.72 -6.08
C GLY A 61 3.60 5.48 -4.64
N VAL A 62 4.24 6.12 -3.66
CA VAL A 62 3.74 6.10 -2.27
C VAL A 62 2.35 6.72 -2.19
N ARG A 63 2.10 7.86 -2.84
CA ARG A 63 0.78 8.47 -2.88
C ARG A 63 -0.28 7.53 -3.45
N ALA A 64 0.01 6.87 -4.57
CA ALA A 64 -0.91 5.92 -5.18
C ALA A 64 -1.24 4.75 -4.23
N HIS A 65 -0.22 4.20 -3.56
CA HIS A 65 -0.42 3.17 -2.54
C HIS A 65 -1.33 3.68 -1.41
N ILE A 66 -1.06 4.86 -0.84
CA ILE A 66 -1.88 5.46 0.22
C ILE A 66 -3.33 5.69 -0.24
N GLN A 67 -3.54 6.17 -1.47
CA GLN A 67 -4.87 6.38 -2.04
C GLN A 67 -5.63 5.06 -2.18
N HIS A 68 -4.95 3.98 -2.58
CA HIS A 68 -5.56 2.66 -2.69
C HIS A 68 -5.96 2.11 -1.31
N LEU A 69 -5.08 2.25 -0.31
CA LEU A 69 -5.39 1.90 1.08
C LEU A 69 -6.59 2.70 1.62
N LYS A 70 -6.64 4.01 1.36
CA LYS A 70 -7.79 4.85 1.73
C LYS A 70 -9.07 4.40 1.01
N ALA A 71 -8.96 3.98 -0.24
CA ALA A 71 -10.09 3.42 -0.98
C ALA A 71 -10.65 2.17 -0.30
N TYR A 72 -9.78 1.27 0.15
CA TYR A 72 -10.18 0.06 0.88
C TYR A 72 -10.77 0.40 2.25
N ALA A 73 -10.16 1.33 2.99
CA ALA A 73 -10.45 1.52 4.41
C ALA A 73 -11.59 2.50 4.71
N SER A 74 -11.88 3.45 3.82
CA SER A 74 -12.73 4.60 4.12
C SER A 74 -13.64 4.99 2.95
N GLN A 75 -14.67 5.80 3.22
CA GLN A 75 -15.47 6.49 2.20
C GLN A 75 -15.12 7.98 2.07
N GLU A 76 -14.20 8.49 2.90
CA GLU A 76 -13.79 9.89 2.87
C GLU A 76 -13.10 10.28 1.55
N PRO A 77 -13.31 11.49 1.05
CA PRO A 77 -12.68 11.95 -0.18
C PRO A 77 -11.14 11.99 -0.04
N LEU A 78 -10.46 11.93 -1.18
CA LEU A 78 -9.02 12.18 -1.23
C LEU A 78 -8.74 13.65 -0.88
N VAL A 79 -7.64 13.87 -0.17
CA VAL A 79 -7.13 15.22 0.10
C VAL A 79 -6.22 15.68 -1.03
N GLN A 80 -5.43 14.76 -1.61
CA GLN A 80 -4.53 15.04 -2.71
C GLN A 80 -5.08 14.63 -4.08
N PRO A 81 -4.52 15.16 -5.17
CA PRO A 81 -4.90 14.75 -6.53
C PRO A 81 -4.79 13.23 -6.72
N LEU A 82 -5.80 12.64 -7.34
CA LEU A 82 -5.86 11.22 -7.64
C LEU A 82 -4.71 10.82 -8.59
N VAL A 83 -3.89 9.87 -8.16
CA VAL A 83 -2.81 9.25 -8.94
C VAL A 83 -2.88 7.72 -8.97
N ASP A 84 -3.62 7.10 -8.04
CA ASP A 84 -3.92 5.67 -8.10
C ASP A 84 -4.82 5.36 -9.31
N PRO A 85 -4.33 4.63 -10.31
CA PRO A 85 -5.08 4.35 -11.53
C PRO A 85 -6.27 3.41 -11.27
N ARG A 86 -6.24 2.64 -10.16
CA ARG A 86 -7.27 1.66 -9.81
C ARG A 86 -8.31 2.17 -8.82
N PHE A 87 -8.11 3.35 -8.26
CA PHE A 87 -8.92 3.91 -7.18
C PHE A 87 -10.44 3.86 -7.45
N ARG A 88 -10.85 4.17 -8.68
CA ARG A 88 -12.27 4.23 -9.07
C ARG A 88 -12.92 2.85 -9.21
N PHE A 89 -12.13 1.78 -9.28
CA PHE A 89 -12.63 0.40 -9.40
C PHE A 89 -12.75 -0.29 -8.03
N VAL A 90 -12.33 0.38 -6.95
CA VAL A 90 -12.45 -0.14 -5.59
C VAL A 90 -13.81 0.25 -5.03
N SER A 91 -14.56 -0.73 -4.54
CA SER A 91 -15.72 -0.48 -3.68
C SER A 91 -15.23 0.18 -2.37
N ARG A 92 -15.48 1.48 -2.23
CA ARG A 92 -14.97 2.30 -1.12
C ARG A 92 -15.38 1.76 0.25
N GLY A 93 -14.42 1.64 1.18
CA GLY A 93 -14.67 1.18 2.54
C GLY A 93 -14.92 -0.33 2.66
N ILE A 94 -14.57 -1.13 1.66
CA ILE A 94 -14.79 -2.57 1.66
C ILE A 94 -13.95 -3.29 2.74
N ALA A 95 -12.76 -2.79 3.07
CA ALA A 95 -11.81 -3.38 4.03
C ALA A 95 -11.25 -2.37 5.05
N PRO A 96 -12.05 -1.93 6.05
CA PRO A 96 -11.58 -1.03 7.11
C PRO A 96 -10.51 -1.61 8.05
N LEU A 97 -10.41 -2.95 8.13
CA LEU A 97 -9.46 -3.63 9.01
C LEU A 97 -8.33 -4.30 8.20
N VAL A 98 -7.11 -4.35 8.75
CA VAL A 98 -5.93 -4.93 8.08
C VAL A 98 -6.15 -6.39 7.66
N GLU A 99 -6.83 -7.18 8.49
CA GLU A 99 -7.15 -8.58 8.19
C GLU A 99 -8.04 -8.74 6.95
N GLN A 100 -8.84 -7.73 6.63
CA GLN A 100 -9.73 -7.74 5.47
C GLN A 100 -9.02 -7.42 4.15
N LEU A 101 -7.71 -7.11 4.19
CA LEU A 101 -6.87 -7.04 2.99
C LEU A 101 -6.58 -8.44 2.43
N SER A 102 -6.64 -9.48 3.27
CA SER A 102 -6.56 -10.87 2.83
C SER A 102 -7.70 -11.22 1.88
N GLY A 103 -7.37 -11.85 0.75
CA GLY A 103 -8.32 -12.19 -0.31
C GLY A 103 -8.84 -11.00 -1.13
N ARG A 104 -8.42 -9.77 -0.84
CA ARG A 104 -8.90 -8.55 -1.53
C ARG A 104 -7.79 -7.69 -2.12
N TRP A 105 -6.73 -7.46 -1.36
CA TRP A 105 -5.51 -6.84 -1.89
C TRP A 105 -4.62 -7.91 -2.50
N SER A 106 -4.47 -9.02 -1.78
CA SER A 106 -3.74 -10.21 -2.22
C SER A 106 -4.64 -11.43 -2.16
N ALA A 107 -4.42 -12.40 -3.05
CA ALA A 107 -5.11 -13.70 -2.98
C ALA A 107 -4.68 -14.53 -1.74
N ASP A 108 -3.57 -14.17 -1.11
CA ASP A 108 -3.10 -14.78 0.14
C ASP A 108 -4.09 -14.49 1.29
N LEU A 109 -4.61 -15.55 1.91
CA LEU A 109 -5.56 -15.44 3.03
C LEU A 109 -4.88 -15.04 4.35
N ASP A 110 -3.56 -15.22 4.46
CA ASP A 110 -2.77 -14.80 5.63
C ASP A 110 -2.10 -13.43 5.43
N TYR A 111 -2.40 -12.74 4.33
CA TYR A 111 -1.79 -11.45 3.98
C TYR A 111 -1.91 -10.40 5.09
N GLY A 112 -3.10 -10.20 5.66
CA GLY A 112 -3.31 -9.27 6.77
C GLY A 112 -2.47 -9.62 7.99
N LYS A 113 -2.34 -10.92 8.33
CA LYS A 113 -1.50 -11.38 9.45
C LYS A 113 -0.01 -11.09 9.20
N ARG A 114 0.46 -11.27 7.97
CA ARG A 114 1.84 -10.93 7.58
C ARG A 114 2.13 -9.45 7.75
N ILE A 115 1.19 -8.57 7.38
CA ILE A 115 1.35 -7.12 7.60
C ILE A 115 1.53 -6.84 9.10
N ILE A 116 0.65 -7.37 9.94
CA ILE A 116 0.75 -7.20 11.40
C ILE A 116 2.07 -7.74 11.96
N ALA A 117 2.55 -8.88 11.46
CA ALA A 117 3.84 -9.45 11.86
C ALA A 117 5.01 -8.53 11.51
N VAL A 118 4.99 -7.89 10.33
CA VAL A 118 6.01 -6.90 9.95
C VAL A 118 5.93 -5.65 10.84
N VAL A 119 4.73 -5.13 11.14
CA VAL A 119 4.57 -4.00 12.06
C VAL A 119 5.16 -4.32 13.43
N ARG A 120 4.82 -5.49 14.01
CA ARG A 120 5.35 -5.93 15.31
C ARG A 120 6.87 -5.98 15.30
N ARG A 121 7.46 -6.61 14.28
CA ARG A 121 8.91 -6.72 14.14
C ARG A 121 9.59 -5.35 14.06
N LEU A 122 9.00 -4.39 13.34
CA LEU A 122 9.54 -3.02 13.25
C LEU A 122 9.55 -2.34 14.62
N TYR A 123 8.50 -2.53 15.42
CA TYR A 123 8.38 -1.93 16.75
C TYR A 123 9.33 -2.60 17.75
N GLU A 124 9.42 -3.93 17.75
CA GLU A 124 10.39 -4.69 18.55
C GLU A 124 11.83 -4.26 18.25
N SER A 125 12.18 -4.12 16.96
CA SER A 125 13.53 -3.65 16.56
C SER A 125 13.83 -2.20 16.97
N SER A 126 12.80 -1.43 17.28
CA SER A 126 12.90 -0.03 17.70
C SER A 126 12.78 0.16 19.22
N ASN A 127 12.67 -0.93 20.00
CA ASN A 127 12.36 -0.92 21.44
C ASN A 127 11.08 -0.14 21.77
N LEU A 128 10.07 -0.20 20.89
CA LEU A 128 8.76 0.42 21.08
C LEU A 128 7.68 -0.58 21.56
N LEU A 129 8.06 -1.84 21.73
CA LEU A 129 7.28 -2.95 22.27
C LEU A 129 8.09 -3.68 23.34
#